data_AF-A0A920L1R0-F1
#
_entry.id   AF-A0A920L1R0-F1
#
_cell.length_a   1.000
_cell.length_b   1.000
_cell.length_c   1.000
_cell.angle_alpha   90.00
_cell.angle_beta   90.00
_cell.angle_gamma   90.00
#
_symmetry.space_group_name_H-M   'P 1'
#
loop_
_entity.id
_entity.type
_entity.pdbx_description
1 polymer ?
#
loop_
_entity_poly.entity_id
_entity_poly.type
_entity_poly.pdbx_seq_one_letter_code
_entity_poly.pdbx_strand_id
1 'polypeptide(L)'
;MVQENGLHKDDIAEVSIVQSETMPGQGMNYTPQSPLAARLSTPFAVSLGLQDGGVSLERFTEDTLADPEINEIMSRIKIDSSTQLAEEHPNTVASIVDIKTRDGRSFSGKQIFAKGDPNNRMTAIEIEDKFRKLSVPILGKEKVTQVTSKINNLQEIQDLDEITQILR
;
A
#
# COMPACT_ATOMS: atom_id res chain seq x y z
N MET A 1 6.58 8.84 -7.66
CA MET A 1 6.66 10.29 -7.34
C MET A 1 7.70 10.64 -6.28
N VAL A 2 7.53 10.27 -5.00
CA VAL A 2 8.46 10.70 -3.92
C VAL A 2 9.90 10.22 -4.16
N GLN A 3 10.10 8.90 -4.27
CA GLN A 3 11.42 8.30 -4.51
C GLN A 3 12.05 8.76 -5.83
N GLU A 4 11.25 8.79 -6.91
CA GLU A 4 11.69 9.22 -8.25
C GLU A 4 12.21 10.66 -8.29
N ASN A 5 11.71 11.53 -7.41
CA ASN A 5 12.10 12.93 -7.32
C ASN A 5 13.00 13.23 -6.11
N GLY A 6 13.46 12.19 -5.40
CA GLY A 6 14.34 12.32 -4.23
C GLY A 6 13.74 13.17 -3.10
N LEU A 7 12.42 13.18 -2.95
CA LEU A 7 11.73 13.96 -1.92
C LEU A 7 11.76 13.23 -0.58
N HIS A 8 12.02 13.97 0.50
CA HIS A 8 11.79 13.54 1.87
C HIS A 8 10.40 13.99 2.35
N LYS A 9 9.83 13.33 3.36
CA LYS A 9 8.57 13.76 3.97
C LYS A 9 8.58 15.23 4.40
N ASP A 10 9.73 15.75 4.84
CA ASP A 10 9.85 17.12 5.35
C ASP A 10 9.78 18.15 4.23
N ASP A 11 10.11 17.75 2.99
CA ASP A 11 10.01 18.61 1.80
C ASP A 11 8.54 18.83 1.39
N ILE A 12 7.62 18.00 1.87
CA ILE A 12 6.22 18.01 1.44
C ILE A 12 5.41 19.03 2.24
N ALA A 13 4.76 19.96 1.55
CA ALA A 13 3.85 20.92 2.16
C ALA A 13 2.41 20.37 2.19
N GLU A 14 1.97 19.71 1.11
CA GLU A 14 0.60 19.19 0.97
C GLU A 14 0.60 17.99 0.01
N VAL A 15 -0.24 17.00 0.31
CA VAL A 15 -0.61 15.93 -0.62
C VAL A 15 -2.11 15.98 -0.82
N SER A 16 -2.55 16.20 -2.05
CA SER A 16 -3.95 16.20 -2.43
C SER A 16 -4.27 14.95 -3.23
N ILE A 17 -5.31 14.23 -2.85
CA ILE A 17 -5.73 12.98 -3.47
C ILE A 17 -7.18 13.14 -3.91
N VAL A 18 -7.44 13.01 -5.21
CA VAL A 18 -8.79 12.89 -5.74
C VAL A 18 -8.98 11.44 -6.15
N GLN A 19 -9.88 10.73 -5.47
CA GLN A 19 -10.16 9.32 -5.74
C GLN A 19 -11.55 9.13 -6.32
N SER A 20 -11.77 8.06 -7.10
CA SER A 20 -13.10 7.68 -7.57
C SER A 20 -14.05 7.54 -6.39
N GLU A 21 -15.23 8.12 -6.52
CA GLU A 21 -16.28 7.94 -5.53
C GLU A 21 -16.71 6.47 -5.46
N THR A 22 -16.70 5.90 -4.27
CA THR A 22 -17.18 4.53 -3.99
C THR A 22 -18.38 4.60 -3.05
N MET A 23 -18.14 4.55 -1.73
CA MET A 23 -19.12 4.90 -0.71
C MET A 23 -18.71 6.21 -0.04
N PRO A 24 -19.66 7.07 0.37
CA PRO A 24 -19.34 8.34 1.02
C PRO A 24 -18.36 8.17 2.19
N GLY A 25 -17.21 8.85 2.12
CA GLY A 25 -16.16 8.83 3.15
C GLY A 25 -15.32 7.55 3.22
N GLN A 26 -15.49 6.58 2.32
CA GLN A 26 -14.68 5.37 2.32
C GLN A 26 -13.19 5.70 2.17
N GLY A 27 -12.36 5.16 3.07
CA GLY A 27 -10.92 5.42 3.07
C GLY A 27 -10.51 6.75 3.71
N MET A 28 -11.44 7.68 3.96
CA MET A 28 -11.15 9.05 4.41
C MET A 28 -11.16 9.22 5.93
N ASN A 29 -10.78 8.18 6.69
CA ASN A 29 -10.74 8.25 8.15
C ASN A 29 -9.43 8.88 8.64
N TYR A 30 -9.48 10.14 9.08
CA TYR A 30 -8.30 10.87 9.60
C TYR A 30 -8.03 10.62 11.09
N THR A 31 -8.87 9.87 11.78
CA THR A 31 -8.71 9.58 13.21
C THR A 31 -8.95 8.09 13.49
N PRO A 32 -8.21 7.17 12.84
CA PRO A 32 -8.39 5.75 13.10
C PRO A 32 -8.08 5.43 14.58
N GLN A 33 -9.01 4.76 15.25
CA GLN A 33 -8.93 4.45 16.68
C GLN A 33 -8.44 3.01 16.97
N SER A 34 -8.00 2.28 15.94
CA SER A 34 -7.46 0.93 16.09
C SER A 34 -6.57 0.56 14.92
N PRO A 35 -5.64 -0.40 15.08
CA PRO A 35 -4.84 -0.96 13.99
C PRO A 35 -5.67 -1.41 12.78
N LEU A 36 -6.85 -2.00 13.02
CA LEU A 36 -7.76 -2.41 11.96
C LEU A 36 -8.36 -1.20 11.23
N ALA A 37 -8.81 -0.17 11.96
CA ALA A 37 -9.34 1.05 11.35
C ALA A 37 -8.27 1.79 10.54
N ALA A 38 -7.01 1.78 11.00
CA ALA A 38 -5.89 2.40 10.30
C ALA A 38 -5.59 1.71 8.95
N ARG A 39 -5.76 0.38 8.85
CA ARG A 39 -5.64 -0.35 7.57
C ARG A 39 -6.68 0.07 6.52
N LEU A 40 -7.78 0.66 6.96
CA LEU A 40 -8.85 1.17 6.11
C LEU A 40 -8.79 2.71 5.94
N SER A 41 -7.73 3.35 6.44
CA SER A 41 -7.50 4.78 6.33
C SER A 41 -6.44 5.06 5.26
N THR A 42 -6.88 5.60 4.13
CA THR A 42 -5.98 6.12 3.08
C THR A 42 -5.02 7.19 3.61
N PRO A 43 -5.43 8.22 4.38
CA PRO A 43 -4.48 9.23 4.84
C PRO A 43 -3.45 8.64 5.81
N PHE A 44 -3.80 7.67 6.64
CA PHE A 44 -2.84 6.96 7.48
C PHE A 44 -1.86 6.12 6.65
N ALA A 45 -2.36 5.34 5.69
CA ALA A 45 -1.52 4.51 4.82
C ALA A 45 -0.55 5.35 3.97
N VAL A 46 -1.00 6.50 3.45
CA VAL A 46 -0.15 7.44 2.71
C VAL A 46 0.90 8.05 3.65
N SER A 47 0.55 8.37 4.90
CA SER A 47 1.51 8.86 5.89
C SER A 47 2.64 7.87 6.16
N LEU A 48 2.32 6.58 6.31
CA LEU A 48 3.33 5.52 6.41
C LEU A 48 4.20 5.44 5.15
N GLY A 49 3.59 5.54 3.96
CA GLY A 49 4.32 5.55 2.70
C GLY A 49 5.32 6.70 2.58
N LEU A 50 4.97 7.87 3.11
CA LEU A 50 5.86 9.03 3.16
C LEU A 50 6.96 8.89 4.22
N GLN A 51 6.64 8.35 5.39
CA GLN A 51 7.58 8.14 6.50
C GLN A 51 8.61 7.05 6.18
N ASP A 52 8.12 5.88 5.77
CA ASP A 52 8.91 4.65 5.73
C ASP A 52 9.37 4.30 4.29
N GLY A 53 8.94 5.08 3.30
CA GLY A 53 9.18 4.79 1.88
C GLY A 53 8.36 3.59 1.36
N GLY A 54 7.38 3.13 2.13
CA GLY A 54 6.51 2.00 1.79
C GLY A 54 5.48 1.73 2.89
N VAL A 55 4.58 0.78 2.65
CA VAL A 55 3.54 0.38 3.62
C VAL A 55 3.68 -1.11 3.91
N SER A 56 3.83 -1.47 5.19
CA SER A 56 3.88 -2.86 5.64
C SER A 56 2.82 -3.13 6.72
N LEU A 57 2.36 -4.39 6.82
CA LEU A 57 1.33 -4.76 7.81
C LEU A 57 1.79 -4.58 9.26
N GLU A 58 3.10 -4.71 9.49
CA GLU A 58 3.75 -4.57 10.79
C GLU A 58 3.70 -3.14 11.33
N ARG A 59 3.45 -2.15 10.48
CA ARG A 59 3.33 -0.73 10.88
C ARG A 59 1.95 -0.37 11.40
N PHE A 60 0.93 -1.20 11.17
CA PHE A 60 -0.39 -0.97 11.75
C PHE A 60 -0.45 -1.51 13.18
N THR A 61 0.06 -0.73 14.13
CA THR A 61 0.12 -1.03 15.57
C THR A 61 -0.36 0.17 16.38
N GLU A 62 -0.75 -0.05 17.65
CA GLU A 62 -1.17 1.03 18.54
C GLU A 62 -0.09 2.10 18.72
N ASP A 63 1.18 1.69 18.80
CA ASP A 63 2.32 2.61 18.89
C ASP A 63 2.42 3.54 17.68
N THR A 64 2.28 3.00 16.46
CA THR A 64 2.31 3.82 15.25
C THR A 64 1.08 4.72 15.13
N LEU A 65 -0.08 4.29 15.63
CA LEU A 65 -1.28 5.15 15.69
C LEU A 65 -1.05 6.35 16.64
N ALA A 66 -0.34 6.13 17.75
CA ALA A 66 -0.02 7.15 18.74
C ALA A 66 1.17 8.05 18.34
N ASP A 67 1.87 7.74 17.24
CA ASP A 67 3.05 8.46 16.80
C ASP A 67 2.69 9.90 16.34
N PRO A 68 3.20 10.95 17.02
CA PRO A 68 2.89 12.33 16.66
C PRO A 68 3.43 12.71 15.28
N GLU A 69 4.49 12.07 14.80
CA GLU A 69 5.07 12.35 13.49
C GLU A 69 4.18 11.84 12.36
N ILE A 70 3.62 10.64 12.50
CA ILE A 70 2.61 10.11 11.56
C ILE A 70 1.38 11.02 11.53
N ASN A 71 0.93 11.49 12.69
CA ASN A 71 -0.21 12.40 12.78
C ASN A 71 0.07 13.77 12.13
N GLU A 72 1.30 14.29 12.25
CA GLU A 72 1.73 15.51 11.56
C GLU A 72 1.73 15.33 10.03
N ILE A 73 2.28 14.23 9.53
CA ILE A 73 2.25 13.92 8.09
C ILE A 73 0.80 13.82 7.60
N MET A 74 -0.04 13.13 8.36
CA MET A 74 -1.44 12.92 8.02
C MET A 74 -2.22 14.23 7.89
N SER A 75 -1.88 15.25 8.71
CA SER A 75 -2.51 16.57 8.67
C SER A 75 -2.26 17.34 7.36
N ARG A 76 -1.24 16.96 6.59
CA ARG A 76 -0.87 17.55 5.29
C ARG A 76 -1.58 16.87 4.12
N ILE A 77 -2.31 15.77 4.36
CA ILE A 77 -3.01 15.01 3.35
C ILE A 77 -4.46 15.49 3.26
N LYS A 78 -4.93 15.74 2.04
CA LYS A 78 -6.31 16.07 1.72
C LYS A 78 -6.84 15.06 0.72
N ILE A 79 -8.03 14.54 0.97
CA ILE A 79 -8.65 13.53 0.12
C ILE A 79 -10.08 13.96 -0.21
N ASP A 80 -10.39 13.98 -1.50
CA ASP A 80 -11.71 14.25 -2.04
C ASP A 80 -12.16 13.09 -2.93
N SER A 81 -13.47 12.88 -3.03
CA SER A 81 -14.09 11.93 -3.95
C SER A 81 -14.54 12.61 -5.23
N SER A 82 -14.43 11.93 -6.36
CA SER A 82 -14.88 12.41 -7.66
C SER A 82 -15.82 11.42 -8.32
N THR A 83 -17.08 11.82 -8.49
CA THR A 83 -18.08 11.09 -9.27
C THR A 83 -17.66 11.00 -10.74
N GLN A 84 -17.11 12.09 -11.29
CA GLN A 84 -16.58 12.11 -12.65
C GLN A 84 -15.50 11.05 -12.85
N LEU A 85 -14.56 10.90 -11.92
CA LEU A 85 -13.50 9.90 -12.03
C LEU A 85 -14.04 8.47 -11.92
N ALA A 86 -15.10 8.25 -11.13
CA ALA A 86 -15.81 6.98 -11.06
C ALA A 86 -16.57 6.65 -12.36
N GLU A 87 -17.17 7.65 -13.00
CA GLU A 87 -17.85 7.51 -14.30
C GLU A 87 -16.86 7.26 -15.45
N GLU A 88 -15.73 7.95 -15.46
CA GLU A 88 -14.67 7.78 -16.47
C GLU A 88 -13.97 6.42 -16.38
N HIS A 89 -13.77 5.91 -15.15
CA HIS A 89 -13.05 4.66 -14.89
C HIS A 89 -13.92 3.70 -14.04
N PRO A 90 -15.04 3.19 -14.59
CA PRO A 90 -15.97 2.37 -13.85
C PRO A 90 -15.32 1.06 -13.40
N ASN A 91 -15.76 0.54 -12.24
CA ASN A 91 -15.21 -0.66 -11.59
C ASN A 91 -13.73 -0.56 -11.17
N THR A 92 -13.19 0.66 -11.05
CA THR A 92 -11.85 0.92 -10.52
C THR A 92 -11.93 1.86 -9.33
N VAL A 93 -10.84 1.93 -8.56
CA VAL A 93 -10.62 2.98 -7.55
C VAL A 93 -9.51 3.89 -8.07
N ALA A 94 -9.77 4.55 -9.20
CA ALA A 94 -8.82 5.45 -9.81
C ALA A 94 -8.51 6.62 -8.87
N SER A 95 -7.28 7.11 -8.92
CA SER A 95 -6.82 8.21 -8.06
C SER A 95 -5.86 9.13 -8.80
N ILE A 96 -5.98 10.42 -8.55
CA ILE A 96 -5.06 11.47 -8.94
C ILE A 96 -4.42 11.99 -7.66
N VAL A 97 -3.10 12.10 -7.65
CA VAL A 97 -2.32 12.55 -6.50
C VAL A 97 -1.46 13.73 -6.92
N ASP A 98 -1.60 14.85 -6.22
CA ASP A 98 -0.78 16.03 -6.37
C ASP A 98 0.04 16.25 -5.09
N ILE A 99 1.35 16.46 -5.24
CA ILE A 99 2.28 16.78 -4.15
C ILE A 99 2.78 18.20 -4.37
N LYS A 100 2.55 19.07 -3.38
CA LYS A 100 3.21 20.37 -3.30
C LYS A 100 4.34 20.29 -2.29
N THR A 101 5.50 20.78 -2.67
CA THR A 101 6.67 20.85 -1.81
C THR A 101 6.82 22.24 -1.19
N ARG A 102 7.57 22.33 -0.08
CA ARG A 102 7.84 23.57 0.64
C ARG A 102 8.69 24.57 -0.15
N ASP A 103 9.48 24.08 -1.12
CA ASP A 103 10.26 24.92 -2.03
C ASP A 103 9.45 25.42 -3.24
N GLY A 104 8.16 25.07 -3.32
CA GLY A 104 7.24 25.53 -4.36
C GLY A 104 7.15 24.62 -5.59
N ARG A 105 7.89 23.52 -5.67
CA ARG A 105 7.70 22.51 -6.74
C ARG A 105 6.39 21.75 -6.55
N SER A 106 5.80 21.35 -7.67
CA SER A 106 4.58 20.54 -7.71
C SER A 106 4.76 19.32 -8.59
N PHE A 107 4.23 18.18 -8.15
CA PHE A 107 4.26 16.91 -8.87
C PHE A 107 2.85 16.34 -8.92
N SER A 108 2.48 15.72 -10.04
CA SER A 108 1.17 15.10 -10.24
C SER A 108 1.33 13.69 -10.77
N GLY A 109 0.47 12.78 -10.31
CA GLY A 109 0.44 11.39 -10.73
C GLY A 109 -0.99 10.87 -10.80
N LYS A 110 -1.25 9.95 -11.73
CA LYS A 110 -2.56 9.32 -11.90
C LYS A 110 -2.40 7.81 -11.91
N GLN A 111 -3.19 7.12 -11.09
CA GLN A 111 -3.23 5.67 -11.03
C GLN A 111 -4.67 5.20 -11.23
N ILE A 112 -4.94 4.52 -12.34
CA ILE A 112 -6.28 3.99 -12.65
C ILE A 112 -6.46 2.60 -12.06
N PHE A 113 -5.52 1.70 -12.37
CA PHE A 113 -5.59 0.30 -11.98
C PHE A 113 -4.67 0.05 -10.79
N ALA A 114 -5.24 -0.46 -9.69
CA ALA A 114 -4.44 -0.84 -8.53
C ALA A 114 -3.43 -1.93 -8.88
N LYS A 115 -2.29 -1.97 -8.19
CA LYS A 115 -1.30 -3.02 -8.40
C LYS A 115 -1.88 -4.39 -8.07
N GLY A 116 -1.84 -5.32 -9.03
CA GLY A 116 -2.51 -6.62 -8.98
C GLY A 116 -3.75 -6.73 -9.87
N ASP A 117 -4.30 -5.60 -10.33
CA ASP A 117 -5.34 -5.59 -11.36
C ASP A 117 -4.85 -6.25 -12.67
N PRO A 118 -5.71 -6.90 -13.47
CA PRO A 118 -5.31 -7.45 -14.77
C PRO A 118 -4.62 -6.44 -15.71
N ASN A 119 -4.92 -5.15 -15.58
CA ASN A 119 -4.30 -4.06 -16.35
C ASN A 119 -3.07 -3.45 -15.67
N ASN A 120 -2.78 -3.81 -14.42
CA ASN A 120 -1.58 -3.43 -13.68
C ASN A 120 -1.07 -4.62 -12.84
N ARG A 121 -0.67 -5.69 -13.55
CA ARG A 121 -0.29 -6.96 -12.91
C ARG A 121 0.97 -6.79 -12.04
N MET A 122 1.01 -7.56 -10.96
CA MET A 122 2.26 -7.80 -10.26
C MET A 122 3.15 -8.72 -11.09
N THR A 123 4.44 -8.42 -11.12
CA THR A 123 5.46 -9.31 -11.67
C THR A 123 5.64 -10.52 -10.75
N ALA A 124 6.22 -11.61 -11.29
CA ALA A 124 6.53 -12.79 -10.48
C ALA A 124 7.42 -12.46 -9.27
N ILE A 125 8.40 -11.57 -9.46
CA ILE A 125 9.31 -11.09 -8.40
C ILE A 125 8.53 -10.35 -7.32
N GLU A 126 7.61 -9.44 -7.69
CA GLU A 126 6.79 -8.71 -6.71
C GLU A 126 5.85 -9.64 -5.91
N ILE A 127 5.31 -10.68 -6.56
CA ILE A 127 4.48 -11.69 -5.89
C ILE A 127 5.32 -12.49 -4.90
N GLU A 128 6.49 -12.96 -5.32
CA GLU A 128 7.42 -13.69 -4.46
C GLU A 128 7.88 -12.84 -3.27
N ASP A 129 8.26 -11.59 -3.51
CA ASP A 129 8.68 -10.65 -2.47
C ASP A 129 7.56 -10.42 -1.45
N LYS A 130 6.31 -10.24 -1.91
CA LYS A 130 5.14 -10.12 -1.04
C LYS A 130 4.93 -11.40 -0.22
N PHE A 131 5.02 -12.57 -0.84
CA PHE A 131 4.90 -13.86 -0.15
C PHE A 131 5.98 -13.99 0.93
N ARG A 132 7.24 -13.69 0.62
CA ARG A 132 8.36 -13.74 1.57
C ARG A 132 8.14 -12.79 2.74
N LYS A 133 7.76 -11.53 2.49
CA LYS A 133 7.50 -10.54 3.56
C LYS A 133 6.43 -11.03 4.55
N LEU A 134 5.40 -11.73 4.06
CA LEU A 134 4.31 -12.23 4.91
C LEU A 134 4.62 -13.55 5.62
N SER A 135 5.46 -14.39 5.03
CA SER A 135 5.67 -15.78 5.50
C SER A 135 6.95 -15.96 6.30
N VAL A 136 8.03 -15.20 6.01
CA VAL A 136 9.32 -15.32 6.72
C VAL A 136 9.19 -15.07 8.22
N PRO A 137 8.44 -14.07 8.70
CA PRO A 137 8.28 -13.86 10.15
C PRO A 137 7.64 -15.04 10.89
N ILE A 138 6.92 -15.91 10.19
CA ILE A 138 6.17 -17.03 10.77
C ILE A 138 6.92 -18.37 10.58
N LEU A 139 7.37 -18.65 9.35
CA LEU A 139 7.95 -19.94 8.96
C LEU A 139 9.48 -19.94 8.96
N GLY A 140 10.11 -18.77 8.95
CA GLY A 140 11.55 -18.63 8.76
C GLY A 140 11.98 -18.73 7.29
N LYS A 141 13.15 -18.16 6.98
CA LYS A 141 13.66 -17.99 5.61
C LYS A 141 13.82 -19.30 4.83
N GLU A 142 14.24 -20.37 5.53
CA GLU A 142 14.51 -21.66 4.91
C GLU A 142 13.22 -22.32 4.39
N LYS A 143 12.22 -22.50 5.28
CA LYS A 143 10.91 -23.07 4.91
C LYS A 143 10.23 -22.27 3.80
N VAL A 144 10.26 -20.94 3.88
CA VAL A 144 9.69 -20.07 2.83
C VAL A 144 10.35 -20.31 1.48
N THR A 145 11.68 -20.43 1.44
CA THR A 145 12.41 -20.69 0.20
C THR A 145 12.04 -22.05 -0.40
N GLN A 146 11.90 -23.09 0.44
CA GLN A 146 11.46 -24.42 0.00
C GLN A 146 10.03 -24.40 -0.56
N VAL A 147 9.09 -23.76 0.15
CA VAL A 147 7.69 -23.63 -0.29
C VAL A 147 7.59 -22.86 -1.60
N THR A 148 8.26 -21.71 -1.72
CA THR A 148 8.27 -20.92 -2.96
C THR A 148 8.80 -21.74 -4.13
N SER A 149 9.88 -22.50 -3.93
CA SER A 149 10.43 -23.37 -4.98
C SER A 149 9.44 -24.44 -5.43
N LYS A 150 8.70 -25.08 -4.50
CA LYS A 150 7.70 -26.09 -4.87
C LYS A 150 6.46 -25.49 -5.53
N ILE A 151 5.98 -24.33 -5.07
CA ILE A 151 4.84 -23.63 -5.69
C ILE A 151 5.17 -23.20 -7.12
N ASN A 152 6.38 -22.69 -7.36
CA ASN A 152 6.81 -22.27 -8.70
C ASN A 152 7.00 -23.44 -9.67
N ASN A 153 7.18 -24.67 -9.14
CA ASN A 153 7.33 -25.90 -9.92
C ASN A 153 6.21 -26.89 -9.60
N LEU A 154 4.98 -26.39 -9.44
CA LEU A 154 3.83 -27.21 -9.01
C LEU A 154 3.52 -28.36 -9.97
N GLN A 155 3.90 -28.24 -11.24
CA GLN A 155 3.76 -29.31 -12.24
C GLN A 155 4.70 -30.50 -12.00
N GLU A 156 5.74 -30.33 -11.18
CA GLU A 156 6.78 -31.35 -10.93
C GLU A 156 6.57 -32.10 -9.61
N ILE A 157 5.69 -31.60 -8.72
CA ILE A 157 5.37 -32.28 -7.47
C ILE A 157 4.45 -33.48 -7.74
N GLN A 158 4.63 -34.54 -6.98
CA GLN A 158 3.80 -35.75 -7.08
C GLN A 158 2.62 -35.70 -6.11
N ASP A 159 2.80 -35.04 -4.97
CA ASP A 159 1.80 -34.91 -3.92
C ASP A 159 1.80 -33.50 -3.31
N LEU A 160 0.63 -32.95 -3.02
CA LEU A 160 0.48 -31.67 -2.31
C LEU A 160 1.02 -31.74 -0.87
N ASP A 161 1.13 -32.94 -0.29
CA ASP A 161 1.74 -33.14 1.02
C ASP A 161 3.20 -32.68 1.07
N GLU A 162 3.91 -32.69 -0.07
CA GLU A 162 5.25 -32.14 -0.19
C GLU A 162 5.31 -30.64 0.14
N ILE A 163 4.20 -29.91 -0.03
CA ILE A 163 4.08 -28.49 0.34
C ILE A 163 3.49 -28.35 1.74
N THR A 164 2.40 -29.08 2.04
CA THR A 164 1.68 -28.89 3.32
C THR A 164 2.52 -29.26 4.53
N GLN A 165 3.43 -30.24 4.41
CA GLN A 165 4.34 -30.62 5.50
C GLN A 165 5.34 -29.51 5.84
N ILE A 166 5.74 -28.67 4.87
CA ILE A 166 6.65 -27.55 5.11
C ILE A 166 5.93 -26.41 5.86
N LEU A 167 4.62 -26.28 5.64
CA LEU A 167 3.77 -25.25 6.25
C LEU A 167 3.34 -25.57 7.69
N ARG A 168 3.59 -26.80 8.17
CA ARG A 168 3.37 -27.21 9.57
C ARG A 168 4.52 -26.74 10.47
#